data_AF-A0A0M1JDD8-F1
#
_entry.id   AF-A0A0M1JDD8-F1
#
_cell.length_a   1.000
_cell.length_b   1.000
_cell.length_c   1.000
_cell.angle_alpha   90.00
_cell.angle_beta   90.00
_cell.angle_gamma   90.00
#
_symmetry.space_group_name_H-M   'P 1'
#
loop_
_entity.id
_entity.type
_entity.pdbx_description
1 polymer ?
#
loop_
_entity_poly.entity_id
_entity_poly.type
_entity_poly.pdbx_seq_one_letter_code
_entity_poly.pdbx_strand_id
1 'polypeptide(L)'
;VPVLGIVENMSTHICSNCGHEEAIFGSGGGERMATQYRVDLLGQLPLDIRIREETDGGKPTVAADPECAISQAYRGIARRATAKLALQSKDYATRFPSIVIQNN
;
A
#
# COMPACT_ATOMS: atom_id res chain seq x y z
N VAL A 1 -3.77 8.61 -14.26
CA VAL A 1 -3.22 7.41 -13.59
C VAL A 1 -4.24 6.92 -12.58
N PRO A 2 -4.68 5.65 -12.63
CA PRO A 2 -5.71 5.15 -11.72
C PRO A 2 -5.17 4.94 -10.30
N VAL A 3 -5.97 5.30 -9.29
CA VAL A 3 -5.66 5.05 -7.87
C VAL A 3 -6.07 3.61 -7.52
N LEU A 4 -5.12 2.79 -7.09
CA LEU A 4 -5.39 1.39 -6.73
C LEU A 4 -6.09 1.25 -5.37
N GLY A 5 -5.73 2.13 -4.43
CA GLY A 5 -6.29 2.14 -3.08
C GLY A 5 -5.39 2.91 -2.12
N ILE A 6 -5.71 2.82 -0.84
CA ILE A 6 -5.07 3.55 0.26
C ILE A 6 -4.29 2.57 1.13
N VAL A 7 -3.11 2.99 1.59
CA VAL A 7 -2.38 2.32 2.67
C VAL A 7 -2.31 3.30 3.84
N GLU A 8 -2.75 2.89 5.02
CA GLU A 8 -2.64 3.70 6.23
C GLU A 8 -1.31 3.37 6.92
N ASN A 9 -0.37 4.30 6.83
CA ASN A 9 0.91 4.19 7.50
C ASN A 9 0.78 4.64 8.98
N MET A 10 1.57 4.03 9.87
CA MET A 10 1.60 4.36 11.32
C MET A 10 0.22 4.28 11.99
N SER A 11 -0.55 3.25 11.62
CA SER A 11 -1.93 3.02 12.09
C SER A 11 -2.04 2.65 13.57
N THR A 12 -1.06 1.90 14.08
CA THR A 12 -0.95 1.48 15.48
C THR A 12 0.50 1.55 15.91
N HIS A 13 0.76 1.71 17.20
CA HIS A 13 2.08 1.61 17.81
C HIS A 13 2.07 0.41 18.75
N ILE A 14 3.11 -0.43 18.67
CA ILE A 14 3.30 -1.58 19.56
C ILE A 14 4.40 -1.21 20.56
N CYS A 15 4.04 -1.08 21.83
CA CYS A 15 4.98 -0.75 22.88
C CYS A 15 6.09 -1.80 22.98
N SER A 16 7.34 -1.38 22.81
CA SER A 16 8.52 -2.25 22.87
C SER A 16 8.77 -2.86 24.27
N ASN A 17 8.16 -2.30 25.32
CA ASN A 17 8.33 -2.76 26.70
C ASN A 17 7.27 -3.80 27.13
N CYS A 18 6.01 -3.64 26.71
CA CYS A 18 4.91 -4.49 27.17
C CYS A 18 4.08 -5.16 26.06
N GLY A 19 4.32 -4.82 24.79
CA GLY A 19 3.57 -5.35 23.66
C GLY A 19 2.15 -4.77 23.50
N HIS A 20 1.77 -3.78 24.31
CA HIS A 20 0.49 -3.10 24.15
C HIS A 20 0.41 -2.41 22.78
N GLU A 21 -0.69 -2.65 22.06
CA GLU A 21 -0.98 -2.03 20.78
C GLU A 21 -2.01 -0.91 20.97
N GLU A 22 -1.67 0.28 20.49
CA GLU A 22 -2.55 1.46 20.59
C GLU A 22 -2.46 2.36 19.35
N ALA A 23 -3.56 3.03 19.03
CA ALA A 23 -3.64 3.97 17.92
C ALA A 23 -3.33 5.41 18.38
N ILE A 24 -2.05 5.72 18.61
CA ILE A 24 -1.59 6.99 19.19
C ILE A 24 -1.92 8.24 18.34
N PHE A 25 -2.20 8.06 17.04
CA PHE A 25 -2.59 9.13 16.12
C PHE A 25 -4.09 9.09 15.77
N GLY A 26 -4.88 8.32 16.52
CA GLY A 26 -6.27 8.01 16.22
C GLY A 26 -6.42 6.84 15.24
N SER A 27 -7.67 6.45 14.97
CA SER A 27 -8.00 5.26 14.19
C SER A 27 -9.06 5.52 13.12
N GLY A 28 -9.04 4.72 12.05
CA GLY A 28 -10.09 4.72 11.01
C GLY A 28 -10.00 5.89 10.02
N GLY A 29 -8.86 6.58 9.94
CA GLY A 29 -8.63 7.62 8.93
C GLY A 29 -8.58 7.01 7.53
N GLY A 30 -7.83 5.91 7.38
CA GLY A 30 -7.71 5.17 6.12
C GLY A 30 -9.04 4.64 5.60
N GLU A 31 -9.85 4.01 6.46
CA GLU A 31 -11.16 3.45 6.08
C GLU A 31 -12.16 4.52 5.65
N ARG A 32 -12.23 5.64 6.39
CA ARG A 32 -13.09 6.78 6.02
C ARG A 32 -12.70 7.37 4.67
N MET A 33 -11.40 7.53 4.43
CA MET A 33 -10.88 8.05 3.16
C MET A 33 -11.15 7.08 2.01
N ALA A 34 -10.94 5.78 2.22
CA ALA A 34 -11.23 4.72 1.25
C ALA A 34 -12.71 4.76 0.83
N THR A 35 -13.60 4.84 1.82
CA THR A 35 -15.05 4.97 1.60
C THR A 35 -15.40 6.26 0.85
N GLN A 36 -14.87 7.41 1.28
CA GLN A 36 -15.15 8.73 0.70
C GLN A 36 -14.79 8.78 -0.79
N TYR A 37 -13.62 8.25 -1.14
CA TYR A 37 -13.11 8.28 -2.52
C TYR A 37 -13.48 7.04 -3.34
N ARG A 38 -14.25 6.10 -2.75
CA ARG A 38 -14.67 4.85 -3.39
C ARG A 38 -13.49 4.05 -3.94
N VAL A 39 -12.43 3.98 -3.13
CA VAL A 39 -11.24 3.15 -3.37
C VAL A 39 -11.07 2.18 -2.21
N ASP A 40 -10.25 1.15 -2.38
CA ASP A 40 -10.08 0.14 -1.32
C ASP A 40 -9.03 0.58 -0.30
N LEU A 41 -9.21 0.17 0.95
CA LEU A 41 -8.13 0.10 1.92
C LEU A 41 -7.27 -1.14 1.64
N LEU A 42 -6.07 -0.91 1.11
CA LEU A 42 -5.10 -1.96 0.77
C LEU A 42 -4.36 -2.49 1.98
N GLY A 43 -4.45 -1.84 3.14
CA GLY A 43 -3.91 -2.32 4.40
C GLY A 43 -3.43 -1.19 5.29
N GLN A 44 -3.01 -1.59 6.48
CA GLN A 44 -2.56 -0.70 7.53
C GLN A 44 -1.22 -1.24 8.05
N LEU A 45 -0.28 -0.33 8.36
CA LEU A 45 1.04 -0.67 8.84
C LEU A 45 1.27 -0.06 10.23
N PRO A 46 1.91 -0.79 11.16
CA PRO A 46 2.23 -0.25 12.47
C PRO A 46 3.41 0.72 12.40
N LEU A 47 3.49 1.62 13.38
CA LEU A 47 4.69 2.34 13.76
C LEU A 47 5.56 1.40 14.60
N ASP A 48 6.49 0.72 13.94
CA ASP A 48 7.49 -0.15 14.58
C ASP A 48 8.89 0.40 14.28
N ILE A 49 9.71 0.50 15.33
CA ILE A 49 11.07 1.05 15.25
C ILE A 49 11.96 0.27 14.28
N ARG A 50 11.74 -1.05 14.14
CA ARG A 50 12.50 -1.91 13.24
C ARG A 50 12.33 -1.49 11.79
N ILE A 51 11.14 -1.05 11.39
CA ILE A 51 10.89 -0.57 10.02
C ILE A 51 11.86 0.55 9.66
N ARG A 52 12.02 1.53 10.56
CA ARG A 52 12.95 2.64 10.36
C ARG A 52 14.39 2.16 10.36
N GLU A 53 14.81 1.46 11.41
CA GLU A 53 16.22 1.07 11.61
C GLU A 53 16.74 0.14 10.51
N GLU A 54 15.94 -0.85 10.11
CA GLU A 54 16.29 -1.80 9.06
C GLU A 54 16.32 -1.13 7.67
N THR A 55 15.37 -0.23 7.40
CA THR A 55 15.33 0.53 6.14
C THR A 55 16.49 1.52 6.06
N ASP A 56 16.77 2.27 7.12
CA ASP A 56 17.91 3.20 7.19
C ASP A 56 19.25 2.45 7.11
N GLY A 57 19.31 1.23 7.65
CA GLY A 57 20.44 0.31 7.52
C GLY A 57 20.60 -0.33 6.14
N GLY A 58 19.74 -0.02 5.17
CA GLY A 58 19.80 -0.54 3.80
C GLY A 58 19.31 -1.98 3.63
N LYS A 59 18.70 -2.57 4.66
CA LYS A 59 18.08 -3.92 4.61
C LYS A 59 16.65 -3.84 5.14
N PRO A 60 15.66 -3.40 4.33
CA PRO A 60 14.28 -3.19 4.79
C PRO A 60 13.67 -4.43 5.45
N THR A 61 12.69 -4.24 6.35
CA THR A 61 12.08 -5.32 7.16
C THR A 61 11.67 -6.55 6.37
N VAL A 62 11.07 -6.36 5.20
CA VAL A 62 10.66 -7.46 4.28
C VAL A 62 11.83 -8.35 3.81
N ALA A 63 13.05 -7.86 3.86
CA ALA A 63 14.29 -8.58 3.56
C ALA A 63 15.09 -8.94 4.83
N ALA A 64 15.01 -8.14 5.90
CA ALA A 64 15.67 -8.40 7.17
C ALA A 64 15.05 -9.60 7.90
N ASP A 65 13.73 -9.61 8.02
CA ASP A 65 12.95 -10.66 8.66
C ASP A 65 11.68 -10.93 7.81
N PRO A 66 11.79 -11.81 6.79
CA PRO A 66 10.71 -12.02 5.83
C PRO A 66 9.42 -12.63 6.42
N GLU A 67 9.53 -13.30 7.57
CA GLU A 67 8.42 -14.06 8.16
C GLU A 67 7.73 -13.33 9.31
N CYS A 68 8.27 -12.21 9.80
CA CYS A 68 7.61 -11.41 10.83
C CYS A 68 6.28 -10.81 10.37
N ALA A 69 5.43 -10.45 11.35
CA ALA A 69 4.10 -9.89 11.10
C ALA A 69 4.12 -8.64 10.21
N ILE A 70 5.13 -7.76 10.36
CA ILE A 70 5.29 -6.55 9.55
C ILE A 70 5.54 -6.91 8.09
N SER A 71 6.46 -7.84 7.83
CA SER A 71 6.76 -8.33 6.49
C SER A 71 5.54 -8.97 5.83
N GLN A 72 4.76 -9.74 6.59
CA GLN A 72 3.51 -10.31 6.09
C GLN A 72 2.46 -9.24 5.79
N ALA A 73 2.38 -8.17 6.58
CA ALA A 73 1.49 -7.04 6.31
C ALA A 73 1.86 -6.33 4.99
N TYR A 74 3.14 -6.01 4.77
CA TYR A 74 3.63 -5.47 3.50
C TYR A 74 3.34 -6.40 2.31
N ARG A 75 3.63 -7.71 2.45
CA ARG A 75 3.33 -8.70 1.41
C ARG A 75 1.83 -8.78 1.12
N GLY A 76 0.98 -8.68 2.13
CA GLY A 76 -0.48 -8.66 2.00
C GLY A 76 -0.98 -7.42 1.24
N ILE A 77 -0.44 -6.24 1.55
CA ILE A 77 -0.71 -5.00 0.80
C ILE A 77 -0.28 -5.15 -0.66
N ALA A 78 0.95 -5.64 -0.90
CA ALA A 78 1.48 -5.85 -2.24
C ALA A 78 0.60 -6.80 -3.06
N ARG A 79 0.18 -7.94 -2.49
CA ARG A 79 -0.73 -8.89 -3.17
C ARG A 79 -2.05 -8.24 -3.56
N ARG A 80 -2.67 -7.45 -2.67
CA ARG A 80 -3.91 -6.72 -2.97
C ARG A 80 -3.72 -5.68 -4.09
N ALA A 81 -2.64 -4.91 -4.01
CA ALA A 81 -2.29 -3.92 -5.04
C ALA A 81 -2.05 -4.58 -6.41
N THR A 82 -1.29 -5.68 -6.45
CA THR A 82 -1.01 -6.43 -7.67
C THR A 82 -2.28 -7.05 -8.26
N ALA A 83 -3.14 -7.64 -7.44
CA ALA A 83 -4.42 -8.19 -7.90
C ALA A 83 -5.27 -7.11 -8.59
N LYS A 84 -5.37 -5.92 -7.99
CA LYS A 84 -6.07 -4.79 -8.59
C LYS A 84 -5.45 -4.32 -9.89
N LEU A 85 -4.13 -4.18 -9.92
CA LEU A 85 -3.42 -3.77 -11.12
C LEU A 85 -3.64 -4.77 -12.26
N ALA A 86 -3.62 -6.08 -11.97
CA ALA A 86 -3.85 -7.13 -12.95
C ALA A 86 -5.28 -7.13 -13.53
N LEU A 87 -6.26 -6.67 -12.77
CA LEU A 87 -7.65 -6.51 -13.21
C LEU A 87 -7.89 -5.25 -14.05
N GLN A 88 -6.94 -4.30 -14.08
CA GLN A 88 -7.08 -3.13 -14.94
C GLN A 88 -6.95 -3.53 -16.40
N SER A 89 -7.89 -3.06 -17.22
CA SER A 89 -7.78 -3.19 -18.67
C SER A 89 -6.49 -2.52 -19.15
N LYS A 90 -5.77 -3.21 -20.03
CA LYS A 90 -4.63 -2.61 -20.72
C LYS A 90 -5.17 -1.44 -21.54
N ASP A 91 -4.80 -0.23 -21.14
CA ASP A 91 -5.20 0.97 -21.87
C ASP A 91 -4.35 1.09 -23.15
N TYR A 92 -4.87 0.52 -24.24
CA TYR A 92 -4.24 0.60 -25.57
C TYR A 92 -4.50 1.95 -26.26
N ALA A 93 -5.32 2.85 -25.69
CA ALA A 93 -5.62 4.15 -26.30
C ALA A 93 -4.38 5.03 -26.44
N THR A 94 -3.35 4.81 -25.60
CA THR A 94 -2.06 5.50 -25.70
C THR A 94 -1.10 4.87 -26.72
N ARG A 95 -1.37 3.64 -27.22
CA ARG A 95 -0.49 2.91 -28.14
C ARG A 95 -0.83 3.05 -29.62
N PHE A 96 -2.06 3.40 -29.96
CA PHE A 96 -2.47 3.56 -31.36
C PHE A 96 -2.69 5.05 -31.69
N PRO A 97 -1.84 5.67 -32.53
CA PRO A 97 -2.08 7.02 -33.02
C PRO A 97 -3.33 7.06 -33.90
N SER A 98 -4.02 8.21 -33.91
CA SER A 98 -5.20 8.44 -34.76
C SER A 98 -4.80 8.38 -36.25
N ILE A 99 -5.31 7.39 -36.98
CA ILE A 99 -5.15 7.31 -38.44
C ILE A 99 -6.18 8.28 -39.06
N VAL A 100 -5.69 9.33 -39.72
CA VAL A 100 -6.53 10.23 -40.52
C VAL A 100 -6.34 9.84 -41.98
N ILE A 101 -7.40 9.35 -42.63
CA ILE A 101 -7.42 9.10 -44.07
C ILE A 101 -7.96 10.37 -44.75
N GLN A 102 -7.10 11.11 -45.43
CA GLN A 102 -7.51 12.17 -46.35
C GLN A 102 -7.64 11.59 -47.75
N ASN A 103 -8.86 11.59 -48.29
CA ASN A 103 -9.11 11.35 -49.70
C ASN A 103 -9.05 12.69 -50.43
N ASN A 104 -8.13 12.81 -51.39
CA ASN A 104 -8.10 13.89 -52.38
C ASN A 104 -9.08 13.61 -53.51
#